data_AF-A0A972X345-F1
#
_entry.id   AF-A0A972X345-F1
#
_cell.length_a   1.000
_cell.length_b   1.000
_cell.length_c   1.000
_cell.angle_alpha   90.00
_cell.angle_beta   90.00
_cell.angle_gamma   90.00
#
_symmetry.space_group_name_H-M   'P 1'
#
loop_
_entity.id
_entity.type
_entity.pdbx_description
1 polymer ?
#
loop_
_entity_poly.entity_id
_entity_poly.type
_entity_poly.pdbx_seq_one_letter_code
_entity_poly.pdbx_strand_id
1 'polypeptide(L)'
;MRIFFNFKIILYLIVFLGCPNKINAGKNSSNALTEVLIDSHTITGVVQLGRVRNATVKVFKCLINGSFVQVAETTTNANGEYSVSGKFEAGIPLLVQASDGNYTNEADNREMKNGVLSAFIPDVSNKTEIAITPLSHIVAQRLSNNLGTPDENSRLYKKAVAHVALVLNITTDTVTAIPTSPDDTVDGSTVGGKAAVAIASLSQYIQDLKEVGALDAGFANSVFYDALAADFSDGRLDGKSGQKFLGNIPLTLAANLKNGIIAAQNNLATNPNTKNNFAAA
;
A
#
# COMPACT_ATOMS: atom_id res chain seq x y z
N MET A 1 34.95 22.62 47.05
CA MET A 1 33.53 22.98 46.97
C MET A 1 32.96 22.35 45.70
N ARG A 2 32.35 21.16 45.80
CA ARG A 2 31.78 20.42 44.66
C ARG A 2 30.26 20.54 44.73
N ILE A 3 29.66 21.12 43.68
CA ILE A 3 28.22 21.28 43.53
C ILE A 3 27.70 20.03 42.81
N PHE A 4 26.83 19.26 43.47
CA PHE A 4 26.08 18.17 42.84
C PHE A 4 24.67 18.68 42.49
N PHE A 5 24.34 18.72 41.19
CA PHE A 5 22.97 18.91 40.71
C PHE A 5 22.23 17.56 40.76
N ASN A 6 21.11 17.52 41.46
CA ASN A 6 20.24 16.35 41.61
C ASN A 6 19.10 16.46 40.59
N PHE A 7 19.20 15.76 39.46
CA PHE A 7 18.14 15.72 38.43
C PHE A 7 17.17 14.58 38.76
N LYS A 8 15.98 14.91 39.26
CA LYS A 8 14.85 13.98 39.36
C LYS A 8 14.16 13.90 38.00
N ILE A 9 14.29 12.76 37.31
CA ILE A 9 13.48 12.41 36.13
C ILE A 9 12.10 11.95 36.64
N ILE A 10 11.05 12.69 36.31
CA ILE A 10 9.66 12.30 36.56
C ILE A 10 9.17 11.56 35.31
N LEU A 11 9.00 10.25 35.42
CA LEU A 11 8.41 9.40 34.38
C LEU A 11 6.89 9.43 34.52
N TYR A 12 6.18 10.01 33.54
CA TYR A 12 4.72 9.98 33.50
C TYR A 12 4.25 8.62 32.95
N LEU A 13 3.60 7.84 33.81
CA LEU A 13 2.86 6.63 33.42
C LEU A 13 1.43 7.03 33.05
N ILE A 14 1.07 6.90 31.77
CA ILE A 14 -0.32 7.07 31.30
C ILE A 14 -1.01 5.71 31.38
N VAL A 15 -1.99 5.58 32.27
CA VAL A 15 -2.85 4.38 32.39
C VAL A 15 -4.08 4.58 31.52
N PHE A 16 -4.29 3.68 30.55
CA PHE A 16 -5.55 3.58 29.81
C PHE A 16 -6.61 2.91 30.69
N LEU A 17 -7.74 3.59 30.89
CA LEU A 17 -8.95 3.04 31.49
C LEU A 17 -9.60 2.05 30.50
N GLY A 18 -9.58 0.76 30.84
CA GLY A 18 -10.33 -0.28 30.14
C GLY A 18 -11.82 -0.25 30.47
N CYS A 19 -12.65 -0.59 29.49
CA CYS A 19 -14.08 -0.87 29.67
C CYS A 19 -14.31 -2.06 30.63
N PRO A 20 -15.37 -2.06 31.46
CA PRO A 20 -15.54 -3.06 32.52
C PRO A 20 -16.11 -4.36 31.95
N ASN A 21 -15.35 -5.46 32.08
CA ASN A 21 -15.90 -6.81 31.98
C ASN A 21 -16.02 -7.38 33.39
N LYS A 22 -17.25 -7.70 33.83
CA LYS A 22 -17.52 -8.30 35.13
C LYS A 22 -16.97 -9.73 35.14
N ILE A 23 -15.94 -9.98 35.93
CA ILE A 23 -15.54 -11.33 36.32
C ILE A 23 -15.41 -11.37 37.85
N ASN A 24 -16.29 -12.12 38.49
CA ASN A 24 -16.16 -12.50 39.90
C ASN A 24 -15.10 -13.62 40.01
N ALA A 25 -14.02 -13.38 40.74
CA ALA A 25 -13.38 -14.37 41.63
C ALA A 25 -12.10 -13.80 42.28
N GLY A 26 -12.02 -13.91 43.61
CA GLY A 26 -10.87 -14.46 44.33
C GLY A 26 -9.52 -13.75 44.26
N LYS A 27 -9.12 -13.17 45.40
CA LYS A 27 -7.76 -12.74 45.78
C LYS A 27 -6.63 -13.67 45.28
N ASN A 28 -5.66 -13.11 44.54
CA ASN A 28 -4.27 -13.03 44.98
C ASN A 28 -3.46 -12.07 44.09
N SER A 29 -2.70 -11.20 44.75
CA SER A 29 -1.89 -10.14 44.16
C SER A 29 -0.53 -10.67 43.73
N SER A 30 -0.22 -10.48 42.45
CA SER A 30 1.13 -10.26 41.96
C SER A 30 1.04 -9.33 40.76
N ASN A 31 1.65 -8.15 40.87
CA ASN A 31 1.77 -7.15 39.81
C ASN A 31 2.41 -7.77 38.56
N ALA A 32 1.59 -8.26 37.64
CA ALA A 32 2.01 -8.47 36.27
C ALA A 32 1.86 -7.11 35.57
N LEU A 33 2.96 -6.37 35.47
CA LEU A 33 3.09 -5.41 34.37
C LEU A 33 2.96 -6.26 33.12
N THR A 34 1.86 -6.11 32.38
CA THR A 34 1.68 -6.75 31.08
C THR A 34 2.85 -6.30 30.22
N GLU A 35 3.85 -7.15 30.03
CA GLU A 35 4.89 -6.92 29.03
C GLU A 35 4.16 -6.71 27.70
N VAL A 36 4.28 -5.51 27.15
CA VAL A 36 3.96 -5.29 25.74
C VAL A 36 4.92 -6.19 24.99
N LEU A 37 4.41 -7.28 24.43
CA LEU A 37 5.19 -8.25 23.69
C LEU A 37 5.75 -7.56 22.44
N ILE A 38 6.96 -7.01 22.55
CA ILE A 38 7.75 -6.48 21.42
C ILE A 38 8.41 -7.66 20.72
N ASP A 39 7.60 -8.47 20.05
CA ASP A 39 8.11 -9.55 19.22
C ASP A 39 8.85 -8.97 18.02
N SER A 40 10.04 -9.50 17.76
CA SER A 40 10.76 -9.22 16.52
C SER A 40 9.98 -9.83 15.37
N HIS A 41 9.47 -8.98 14.49
CA HIS A 41 8.71 -9.39 13.32
C HIS A 41 9.53 -9.06 12.08
N THR A 42 9.43 -9.93 11.07
CA THR A 42 9.98 -9.67 9.74
C THR A 42 8.84 -9.43 8.77
N ILE A 43 8.88 -8.28 8.12
CA ILE A 43 8.00 -7.96 7.01
C ILE A 43 8.80 -8.21 5.74
N THR A 44 8.28 -9.09 4.91
CA THR A 44 8.77 -9.41 3.58
C THR A 44 7.80 -8.90 2.54
N GLY A 45 8.23 -8.85 1.29
CA GLY A 45 7.35 -8.39 0.24
C GLY A 45 8.07 -8.05 -1.04
N VAL A 46 7.31 -7.39 -1.91
CA VAL A 46 7.76 -6.98 -3.24
C VAL A 46 7.31 -5.55 -3.53
N VAL A 47 8.13 -4.80 -4.25
CA VAL A 47 7.72 -3.52 -4.86
C VAL A 47 7.40 -3.79 -6.33
N GLN A 48 6.11 -3.75 -6.69
CA GLN A 48 5.62 -4.15 -8.00
C GLN A 48 5.15 -2.94 -8.83
N LEU A 49 6.05 -2.52 -9.71
CA LEU A 49 5.85 -1.78 -10.96
C LEU A 49 6.93 -2.40 -11.86
N GLY A 50 6.76 -3.59 -12.41
CA GLY A 50 7.84 -4.27 -13.16
C GLY A 50 9.03 -4.73 -12.32
N ARG A 51 8.81 -5.05 -11.03
CA ARG A 51 9.84 -5.32 -9.98
C ARG A 51 10.83 -4.15 -9.82
N VAL A 52 10.55 -3.27 -8.85
CA VAL A 52 11.40 -2.09 -8.61
C VAL A 52 12.67 -2.48 -7.87
N ARG A 53 13.81 -2.37 -8.55
CA ARG A 53 15.15 -2.72 -8.06
C ARG A 53 15.79 -1.55 -7.34
N ASN A 54 16.54 -1.83 -6.27
CA ASN A 54 17.28 -0.83 -5.47
C ASN A 54 16.40 0.32 -4.94
N ALA A 55 15.12 0.05 -4.68
CA ALA A 55 14.23 0.99 -4.01
C ALA A 55 14.54 1.02 -2.52
N THR A 56 14.44 2.19 -1.91
CA THR A 56 14.52 2.36 -0.46
C THR A 56 13.15 2.06 0.12
N VAL A 57 13.05 1.06 1.01
CA VAL A 57 11.81 0.69 1.68
C VAL A 57 11.88 1.14 3.13
N LYS A 58 11.01 2.07 3.50
CA LYS A 58 10.88 2.61 4.86
C LYS A 58 9.59 2.12 5.51
N VAL A 59 9.68 1.77 6.78
CA VAL A 59 8.53 1.36 7.59
C VAL A 59 8.27 2.43 8.65
N PHE A 60 7.04 2.91 8.70
CA PHE A 60 6.60 3.92 9.64
C PHE A 60 5.51 3.36 10.56
N LYS A 61 5.61 3.63 11.86
CA LYS A 61 4.48 3.50 12.79
C LYS A 61 3.51 4.64 12.57
N CYS A 62 2.23 4.30 12.45
CA CYS A 62 1.12 5.23 12.32
C CYS A 62 0.55 5.50 13.72
N LEU A 63 0.81 6.70 14.26
CA LEU A 63 0.35 7.09 15.59
C LEU A 63 -1.08 7.64 15.54
N ILE A 64 -1.82 7.53 16.65
CA ILE A 64 -3.22 8.01 16.79
C ILE A 64 -3.35 9.52 16.50
N ASN A 65 -2.29 10.30 16.75
CA ASN A 65 -2.27 11.73 16.43
C ASN A 65 -2.04 12.02 14.93
N GLY A 66 -2.10 11.01 14.06
CA GLY A 66 -1.87 11.12 12.63
C GLY A 66 -0.39 11.30 12.23
N SER A 67 0.54 11.23 13.18
CA SER A 67 1.97 11.34 12.88
C SER A 67 2.57 9.98 12.46
N PHE A 68 3.58 10.04 11.59
CA PHE A 68 4.35 8.88 11.16
C PHE A 68 5.74 8.92 11.78
N VAL A 69 6.17 7.80 12.37
CA VAL A 69 7.53 7.66 12.93
C VAL A 69 8.23 6.51 12.23
N GLN A 70 9.36 6.79 11.56
CA GLN A 70 10.17 5.75 10.92
C GLN A 70 10.72 4.79 11.99
N VAL A 71 10.58 3.49 11.75
CA VAL A 71 11.02 2.44 12.69
C VAL A 71 11.93 1.40 12.08
N ALA A 72 11.94 1.28 10.75
CA ALA A 72 12.86 0.40 10.04
C ALA A 72 13.07 0.90 8.60
N GLU A 73 14.15 0.44 8.00
CA GLU A 73 14.51 0.74 6.61
C GLU A 73 15.27 -0.46 6.02
N THR A 74 15.08 -0.70 4.73
CA THR A 74 15.78 -1.71 3.95
C THR A 74 15.82 -1.28 2.48
N THR A 75 16.41 -2.09 1.61
CA THR A 75 16.38 -1.87 0.16
C THR A 75 15.85 -3.09 -0.58
N THR A 76 15.26 -2.89 -1.75
CA THR A 76 14.87 -4.01 -2.61
C THR A 76 16.06 -4.62 -3.34
N ASN A 77 16.02 -5.93 -3.55
CA ASN A 77 17.00 -6.66 -4.34
C ASN A 77 16.75 -6.50 -5.87
N ALA A 78 17.50 -7.25 -6.69
CA ALA A 78 17.36 -7.23 -8.15
C ALA A 78 16.01 -7.76 -8.67
N ASN A 79 15.27 -8.51 -7.84
CA ASN A 79 13.93 -9.00 -8.14
C ASN A 79 12.85 -8.10 -7.53
N GLY A 80 13.21 -6.93 -7.00
CA GLY A 80 12.26 -6.02 -6.35
C GLY A 80 11.69 -6.52 -5.02
N GLU A 81 12.26 -7.59 -4.46
CA GLU A 81 11.87 -8.15 -3.16
C GLU A 81 12.57 -7.40 -2.04
N TYR A 82 11.91 -7.28 -0.89
CA TYR A 82 12.48 -6.71 0.32
C TYR A 82 12.22 -7.59 1.53
N SER A 83 13.10 -7.47 2.52
CA SER A 83 12.92 -8.04 3.85
C SER A 83 13.40 -7.04 4.88
N VAL A 84 12.55 -6.74 5.85
CA VAL A 84 12.83 -5.80 6.92
C VAL A 84 12.40 -6.41 8.25
N SER A 85 13.38 -6.62 9.13
CA SER A 85 13.15 -7.06 10.49
C SER A 85 13.14 -5.86 11.43
N GLY A 86 12.21 -5.85 12.37
CA GLY A 86 12.09 -4.76 13.33
C GLY A 86 11.28 -5.17 14.55
N LYS A 87 11.27 -4.27 15.55
CA LYS A 87 10.37 -4.38 16.70
C LYS A 87 9.06 -3.70 16.34
N PHE A 88 8.15 -4.48 15.78
CA PHE A 88 6.81 -4.03 15.42
C PHE A 88 5.85 -4.42 16.55
N GLU A 89 5.14 -3.44 17.07
CA GLU A 89 4.18 -3.64 18.16
C GLU A 89 2.84 -4.09 17.58
N ALA A 90 2.30 -5.19 18.10
CA ALA A 90 0.97 -5.68 17.71
C ALA A 90 -0.10 -4.60 17.92
N GLY A 91 -1.05 -4.49 16.99
CA GLY A 91 -2.11 -3.48 17.03
C GLY A 91 -1.67 -2.06 16.69
N ILE A 92 -0.39 -1.79 16.45
CA ILE A 92 0.06 -0.52 15.87
C ILE A 92 0.10 -0.66 14.34
N PRO A 93 -0.70 0.11 13.60
CA PRO A 93 -0.68 0.06 12.15
C PRO A 93 0.65 0.60 11.61
N LEU A 94 1.08 0.03 10.49
CA LEU A 94 2.27 0.46 9.79
C LEU A 94 1.95 1.00 8.41
N LEU A 95 2.71 2.01 7.99
CA LEU A 95 2.82 2.42 6.60
C LEU A 95 4.18 1.97 6.09
N VAL A 96 4.19 1.15 5.04
CA VAL A 96 5.41 0.78 4.34
C VAL A 96 5.48 1.60 3.06
N GLN A 97 6.60 2.27 2.83
CA GLN A 97 6.79 3.17 1.69
C GLN A 97 8.04 2.76 0.93
N ALA A 98 7.92 2.60 -0.39
CA ALA A 98 9.04 2.42 -1.28
C ALA A 98 9.26 3.72 -2.07
N SER A 99 10.49 4.23 -2.05
CA SER A 99 10.93 5.36 -2.88
C SER A 99 12.17 4.98 -3.67
N ASP A 100 12.48 5.77 -4.70
CA ASP A 100 13.65 5.57 -5.54
C ASP A 100 13.66 4.18 -6.21
N GLY A 101 14.79 3.79 -6.77
CA GLY A 101 14.95 2.57 -7.53
C GLY A 101 14.47 2.71 -8.98
N ASN A 102 14.74 1.66 -9.77
CA ASN A 102 14.39 1.61 -11.18
C ASN A 102 13.62 0.33 -11.48
N TYR A 103 12.79 0.38 -12.51
CA TYR A 103 12.04 -0.76 -13.00
C TYR A 103 11.87 -0.72 -14.51
N THR A 104 11.55 -1.87 -15.10
CA THR A 104 11.18 -1.95 -16.51
C THR A 104 9.66 -1.83 -16.61
N ASN A 105 9.17 -0.76 -17.23
CA ASN A 105 7.75 -0.52 -17.39
C ASN A 105 7.12 -1.59 -18.30
N GLU A 106 6.06 -2.25 -17.83
CA GLU A 106 5.40 -3.34 -18.55
C GLU A 106 4.69 -2.90 -19.84
N ALA A 107 4.37 -1.60 -19.98
CA ALA A 107 3.68 -1.07 -21.15
C ALA A 107 4.61 -0.87 -22.37
N ASP A 108 5.80 -0.32 -22.15
CA ASP A 108 6.71 0.11 -23.23
C ASP A 108 8.13 -0.48 -23.13
N ASN A 109 8.38 -1.34 -22.14
CA ASN A 109 9.67 -1.96 -21.83
C ASN A 109 10.81 -0.98 -21.56
N ARG A 110 10.52 0.28 -21.25
CA ARG A 110 11.56 1.27 -20.90
C ARG A 110 11.91 1.21 -19.44
N GLU A 111 13.17 1.50 -19.11
CA GLU A 111 13.58 1.67 -17.73
C GLU A 111 13.06 3.00 -17.19
N MET A 112 12.35 2.93 -16.07
CA MET A 112 11.70 4.06 -15.41
C MET A 112 12.20 4.18 -13.97
N LYS A 113 12.22 5.42 -13.47
CA LYS A 113 12.43 5.67 -12.04
C LYS A 113 11.14 5.45 -11.28
N ASN A 114 11.21 4.72 -10.19
CA ASN A 114 10.08 4.64 -9.27
C ASN A 114 9.95 5.95 -8.49
N GLY A 115 8.71 6.41 -8.34
CA GLY A 115 8.36 7.51 -7.47
C GLY A 115 8.18 7.00 -6.04
N VAL A 116 7.15 7.49 -5.37
CA VAL A 116 6.76 6.98 -4.05
C VAL A 116 5.55 6.06 -4.21
N LEU A 117 5.66 4.85 -3.69
CA LEU A 117 4.54 3.93 -3.50
C LEU A 117 4.44 3.54 -2.03
N SER A 118 3.25 3.13 -1.61
CA SER A 118 3.03 2.73 -0.23
C SER A 118 2.06 1.57 -0.10
N ALA A 119 2.10 0.92 1.07
CA ALA A 119 1.14 -0.08 1.48
C ALA A 119 0.83 0.14 2.97
N PHE A 120 -0.42 -0.09 3.34
CA PHE A 120 -0.87 0.03 4.72
C PHE A 120 -1.05 -1.35 5.34
N ILE A 121 -0.50 -1.55 6.53
CA ILE A 121 -0.65 -2.77 7.33
C ILE A 121 -1.48 -2.39 8.56
N PRO A 122 -2.75 -2.79 8.64
CA PRO A 122 -3.60 -2.44 9.78
C PRO A 122 -3.13 -3.11 11.07
N ASP A 123 -2.55 -4.30 10.97
CA ASP A 123 -2.01 -5.06 12.09
C ASP A 123 -0.92 -6.04 11.60
N VAL A 124 0.28 -5.93 12.15
CA VAL A 124 1.45 -6.76 11.80
C VAL A 124 1.33 -8.20 12.28
N SER A 125 0.46 -8.46 13.26
CA SER A 125 0.27 -9.80 13.85
C SER A 125 -0.28 -10.81 12.83
N ASN A 126 -0.95 -10.32 11.77
CA ASN A 126 -1.70 -11.15 10.83
C ASN A 126 -1.09 -11.25 9.44
N LYS A 127 -0.07 -10.44 9.10
CA LYS A 127 0.49 -10.41 7.75
C LYS A 127 1.96 -10.01 7.74
N THR A 128 2.80 -10.94 7.28
CA THR A 128 4.25 -10.77 7.16
C THR A 128 4.71 -10.58 5.71
N GLU A 129 3.83 -10.77 4.74
CA GLU A 129 4.15 -10.59 3.31
C GLU A 129 3.25 -9.53 2.68
N ILE A 130 3.85 -8.45 2.15
CA ILE A 130 3.13 -7.26 1.69
C ILE A 130 3.65 -6.83 0.31
N ALA A 131 2.76 -6.64 -0.65
CA ALA A 131 3.12 -6.02 -1.91
C ALA A 131 2.92 -4.51 -1.85
N ILE A 132 3.95 -3.76 -2.22
CA ILE A 132 3.91 -2.32 -2.47
C ILE A 132 3.66 -2.13 -3.96
N THR A 133 2.42 -1.79 -4.31
CA THR A 133 1.90 -1.70 -5.68
C THR A 133 1.15 -0.39 -5.86
N PRO A 134 0.82 0.02 -7.09
CA PRO A 134 -0.15 1.10 -7.32
C PRO A 134 -1.48 0.88 -6.59
N LEU A 135 -1.98 -0.37 -6.55
CA LEU A 135 -3.25 -0.69 -5.89
C LEU A 135 -3.16 -0.49 -4.37
N SER A 136 -2.10 -0.99 -3.73
CA SER A 136 -1.88 -0.81 -2.29
C SER A 136 -1.62 0.65 -1.94
N HIS A 137 -0.98 1.40 -2.86
CA HIS A 137 -0.68 2.82 -2.67
C HIS A 137 -1.96 3.65 -2.66
N ILE A 138 -2.85 3.40 -3.61
CA ILE A 138 -4.18 4.03 -3.64
C ILE A 138 -4.94 3.73 -2.34
N VAL A 139 -4.91 2.48 -1.85
CA VAL A 139 -5.50 2.12 -0.55
C VAL A 139 -4.85 2.92 0.59
N ALA A 140 -3.53 2.97 0.64
CA ALA A 140 -2.79 3.64 1.71
C ALA A 140 -3.04 5.15 1.75
N GLN A 141 -3.10 5.82 0.59
CA GLN A 141 -3.39 7.26 0.48
C GLN A 141 -4.79 7.64 1.00
N ARG A 142 -5.75 6.72 0.92
CA ARG A 142 -7.09 6.95 1.48
C ARG A 142 -7.12 6.89 3.01
N LEU A 143 -6.14 6.21 3.60
CA LEU A 143 -6.05 5.97 5.04
C LEU A 143 -5.13 6.96 5.74
N SER A 144 -4.10 7.45 5.05
CA SER A 144 -3.07 8.35 5.61
C SER A 144 -3.66 9.63 6.23
N ASN A 145 -4.82 10.08 5.77
CA ASN A 145 -5.52 11.27 6.28
C ASN A 145 -6.64 10.97 7.29
N ASN A 146 -6.96 9.69 7.56
CA ASN A 146 -8.10 9.28 8.38
C ASN A 146 -7.73 8.17 9.36
N LEU A 147 -6.63 8.33 10.09
CA LEU A 147 -6.22 7.35 11.10
C LEU A 147 -7.03 7.53 12.39
N GLY A 148 -7.53 6.42 12.94
CA GLY A 148 -8.23 6.34 14.23
C GLY A 148 -7.60 5.30 15.13
N THR A 149 -8.43 4.66 15.97
CA THR A 149 -8.03 3.50 16.79
C THR A 149 -7.69 2.28 15.91
N PRO A 150 -6.96 1.26 16.42
CA PRO A 150 -6.60 0.07 15.64
C PRO A 150 -7.79 -0.64 14.96
N ASP A 151 -8.92 -0.76 15.66
CA ASP A 151 -10.15 -1.36 15.11
C ASP A 151 -10.77 -0.50 14.01
N GLU A 152 -10.72 0.82 14.15
CA GLU A 152 -11.17 1.75 13.13
C GLU A 152 -10.26 1.69 11.90
N ASN A 153 -8.95 1.65 12.09
CA ASN A 153 -7.97 1.52 11.01
C ASN A 153 -8.18 0.22 10.22
N SER A 154 -8.44 -0.90 10.91
CA SER A 154 -8.76 -2.18 10.28
C SER A 154 -10.06 -2.12 9.46
N ARG A 155 -11.10 -1.45 9.97
CA ARG A 155 -12.37 -1.26 9.27
C ARG A 155 -12.23 -0.33 8.07
N LEU A 156 -11.51 0.78 8.23
CA LEU A 156 -11.22 1.74 7.17
C LEU A 156 -10.39 1.10 6.07
N TYR A 157 -9.38 0.30 6.43
CA TYR A 157 -8.57 -0.47 5.48
C TYR A 157 -9.44 -1.40 4.63
N LYS A 158 -10.29 -2.23 5.25
CA LYS A 158 -11.22 -3.11 4.52
C LYS A 158 -12.16 -2.32 3.60
N LYS A 159 -12.67 -1.17 4.06
CA LYS A 159 -13.52 -0.28 3.25
C LYS A 159 -12.75 0.30 2.07
N ALA A 160 -11.51 0.74 2.26
CA ALA A 160 -10.66 1.27 1.20
C ALA A 160 -10.33 0.20 0.14
N VAL A 161 -9.97 -1.01 0.59
CA VAL A 161 -9.73 -2.17 -0.29
C VAL A 161 -10.98 -2.50 -1.11
N ALA A 162 -12.14 -2.63 -0.46
CA ALA A 162 -13.42 -2.91 -1.14
C ALA A 162 -13.78 -1.83 -2.16
N HIS A 163 -13.46 -0.58 -1.85
CA HIS A 163 -13.73 0.54 -2.75
C HIS A 163 -12.83 0.50 -3.99
N VAL A 164 -11.51 0.32 -3.82
CA VAL A 164 -10.58 0.19 -4.96
C VAL A 164 -10.99 -0.98 -5.84
N ALA A 165 -11.35 -2.11 -5.23
CA ALA A 165 -11.85 -3.29 -5.94
C ALA A 165 -13.11 -2.97 -6.78
N LEU A 166 -14.10 -2.31 -6.18
CA LEU A 166 -15.33 -1.93 -6.86
C LEU A 166 -15.10 -1.01 -8.06
N VAL A 167 -14.29 0.04 -7.89
CA VAL A 167 -14.10 1.06 -8.94
C VAL A 167 -13.30 0.50 -10.11
N LEU A 168 -12.25 -0.28 -9.83
CA LEU A 168 -11.42 -0.93 -10.86
C LEU A 168 -12.03 -2.22 -11.40
N ASN A 169 -13.19 -2.64 -10.89
CA ASN A 169 -13.86 -3.90 -11.26
C ASN A 169 -12.97 -5.15 -11.08
N ILE A 170 -12.26 -5.20 -9.97
CA ILE A 170 -11.43 -6.32 -9.54
C ILE A 170 -11.91 -6.85 -8.19
N THR A 171 -11.34 -7.94 -7.68
CA THR A 171 -11.71 -8.45 -6.35
C THR A 171 -10.87 -7.81 -5.25
N THR A 172 -11.35 -7.85 -4.01
CA THR A 172 -10.59 -7.39 -2.83
C THR A 172 -9.28 -8.15 -2.66
N ASP A 173 -9.27 -9.44 -3.00
CA ASP A 173 -8.09 -10.28 -2.92
C ASP A 173 -7.05 -9.82 -3.94
N THR A 174 -7.46 -9.46 -5.16
CA THR A 174 -6.59 -8.90 -6.19
C THR A 174 -5.91 -7.60 -5.74
N VAL A 175 -6.60 -6.74 -4.99
CA VAL A 175 -6.02 -5.48 -4.47
C VAL A 175 -4.89 -5.72 -3.47
N THR A 176 -4.94 -6.81 -2.71
CA THR A 176 -4.02 -7.07 -1.58
C THR A 176 -3.05 -8.23 -1.83
N ALA A 177 -3.09 -8.80 -3.04
CA ALA A 177 -2.29 -9.93 -3.48
C ALA A 177 -0.81 -9.57 -3.63
N ILE A 178 0.04 -10.60 -3.58
CA ILE A 178 1.37 -10.53 -4.16
C ILE A 178 1.24 -10.77 -5.67
N PRO A 179 1.57 -9.80 -6.54
CA PRO A 179 1.45 -10.00 -7.97
C PRO A 179 2.46 -11.01 -8.49
N THR A 180 2.05 -11.79 -9.49
CA THR A 180 2.96 -12.66 -10.25
C THR A 180 4.08 -11.82 -10.87
N SER A 181 5.29 -12.38 -10.93
CA SER A 181 6.44 -11.67 -11.50
C SER A 181 6.21 -11.32 -12.97
N PRO A 182 6.68 -10.17 -13.46
CA PRO A 182 6.61 -9.82 -14.87
C PRO A 182 7.50 -10.74 -15.74
N ASP A 183 8.45 -11.46 -15.14
CA ASP A 183 9.30 -12.45 -15.81
C ASP A 183 8.66 -13.84 -15.89
N ASP A 184 7.59 -14.08 -15.11
CA ASP A 184 6.88 -15.35 -15.06
C ASP A 184 5.73 -15.39 -16.06
N THR A 185 5.27 -16.60 -16.39
CA THR A 185 4.01 -16.77 -17.12
C THR A 185 2.85 -16.40 -16.20
N VAL A 186 1.99 -15.50 -16.66
CA VAL A 186 0.86 -15.01 -15.85
C VAL A 186 -0.36 -15.89 -16.06
N ASP A 187 -0.73 -16.64 -15.01
CA ASP A 187 -1.99 -17.36 -14.96
C ASP A 187 -3.12 -16.43 -14.49
N GLY A 188 -3.96 -16.01 -15.45
CA GLY A 188 -5.13 -15.15 -15.23
C GLY A 188 -6.23 -15.74 -14.34
N SER A 189 -6.16 -17.03 -13.99
CA SER A 189 -7.08 -17.65 -13.02
C SER A 189 -6.68 -17.35 -11.57
N THR A 190 -5.38 -17.14 -11.31
CA THR A 190 -4.84 -16.87 -9.97
C THR A 190 -5.07 -15.43 -9.53
N VAL A 191 -5.14 -15.21 -8.22
CA VAL A 191 -5.27 -13.87 -7.65
C VAL A 191 -4.03 -13.01 -7.95
N GLY A 192 -2.83 -13.60 -7.85
CA GLY A 192 -1.56 -12.92 -8.16
C GLY A 192 -1.43 -12.54 -9.63
N GLY A 193 -1.91 -13.41 -10.53
CA GLY A 193 -1.97 -13.09 -11.96
C GLY A 193 -2.91 -11.94 -12.24
N LYS A 194 -4.15 -11.99 -11.73
CA LYS A 194 -5.11 -10.87 -11.86
C LYS A 194 -4.56 -9.54 -11.32
N ALA A 195 -3.75 -9.58 -10.26
CA ALA A 195 -3.12 -8.39 -9.69
C ALA A 195 -2.03 -7.82 -10.61
N ALA A 196 -1.18 -8.68 -11.16
CA ALA A 196 -0.16 -8.28 -12.14
C ALA A 196 -0.80 -7.61 -13.37
N VAL A 197 -1.90 -8.18 -13.86
CA VAL A 197 -2.67 -7.65 -15.00
C VAL A 197 -3.25 -6.27 -14.68
N ALA A 198 -3.90 -6.11 -13.53
CA ALA A 198 -4.47 -4.82 -13.13
C ALA A 198 -3.40 -3.73 -13.02
N ILE A 199 -2.21 -4.06 -12.51
CA ILE A 199 -1.07 -3.13 -12.41
C ILE A 199 -0.53 -2.78 -13.80
N ALA A 200 -0.37 -3.77 -14.68
CA ALA A 200 0.08 -3.54 -16.04
C ALA A 200 -0.91 -2.68 -16.85
N SER A 201 -2.22 -2.93 -16.72
CA SER A 201 -3.27 -2.11 -17.34
C SER A 201 -3.25 -0.66 -16.85
N LEU A 202 -2.95 -0.41 -15.57
CA LEU A 202 -2.75 0.95 -15.07
C LEU A 202 -1.55 1.61 -15.74
N SER A 203 -0.46 0.87 -15.95
CA SER A 203 0.72 1.40 -16.64
C SER A 203 0.44 1.70 -18.12
N GLN A 204 -0.25 0.78 -18.81
CA GLN A 204 -0.66 0.97 -20.21
C GLN A 204 -1.55 2.20 -20.36
N TYR A 205 -2.54 2.37 -19.48
CA TYR A 205 -3.42 3.53 -19.52
C TYR A 205 -2.65 4.86 -19.39
N ILE A 206 -1.65 4.92 -18.50
CA ILE A 206 -0.79 6.09 -18.37
C ILE A 206 0.02 6.33 -19.65
N GLN A 207 0.50 5.25 -20.29
CA GLN A 207 1.21 5.33 -21.56
C GLN A 207 0.32 5.85 -22.69
N ASP A 208 -0.91 5.34 -22.82
CA ASP A 208 -1.87 5.79 -23.83
C ASP A 208 -2.16 7.29 -23.68
N LEU A 209 -2.33 7.77 -22.44
CA LEU A 209 -2.52 9.18 -22.15
C LEU A 209 -1.31 10.04 -22.56
N LYS A 210 -0.09 9.52 -22.44
CA LYS A 210 1.13 10.20 -22.93
C LYS A 210 1.18 10.23 -24.46
N GLU A 211 0.79 9.15 -25.12
CA GLU A 211 0.81 9.04 -26.58
C GLU A 211 -0.18 9.98 -27.26
N VAL A 212 -1.37 10.17 -26.67
CA VAL A 212 -2.36 11.14 -27.17
C VAL A 212 -2.07 12.58 -26.70
N GLY A 213 -0.95 12.82 -26.01
CA GLY A 213 -0.53 14.14 -25.52
C GLY A 213 -1.37 14.69 -24.36
N ALA A 214 -2.15 13.85 -23.69
CA ALA A 214 -2.97 14.24 -22.54
C ALA A 214 -2.18 14.23 -21.21
N LEU A 215 -1.03 13.55 -21.17
CA LEU A 215 -0.02 13.68 -20.13
C LEU A 215 1.35 13.98 -20.76
N ASP A 216 2.18 14.76 -20.07
CA ASP A 216 3.55 14.98 -20.50
C ASP A 216 4.35 13.67 -20.53
N ALA A 217 5.25 13.51 -21.50
CA ALA A 217 6.08 12.30 -21.60
C ALA A 217 6.94 12.05 -20.34
N GLY A 218 7.36 13.12 -19.66
CA GLY A 218 8.10 13.08 -18.40
C GLY A 218 7.22 12.94 -17.14
N PHE A 219 5.90 12.81 -17.29
CA PHE A 219 4.99 12.68 -16.16
C PHE A 219 5.26 11.41 -15.35
N ALA A 220 5.47 11.56 -14.06
CA ALA A 220 5.77 10.46 -13.16
C ALA A 220 4.51 9.64 -12.83
N ASN A 221 4.57 8.32 -13.03
CA ASN A 221 3.42 7.43 -12.82
C ASN A 221 2.89 7.48 -11.37
N SER A 222 3.74 7.70 -10.36
CA SER A 222 3.29 7.83 -8.96
C SER A 222 2.34 9.00 -8.76
N VAL A 223 2.54 10.11 -9.46
CA VAL A 223 1.65 11.28 -9.39
C VAL A 223 0.27 10.94 -9.97
N PHE A 224 0.22 10.07 -10.98
CA PHE A 224 -1.05 9.55 -11.49
C PHE A 224 -1.78 8.72 -10.42
N TYR A 225 -1.07 7.86 -9.70
CA TYR A 225 -1.66 7.03 -8.64
C TYR A 225 -2.14 7.88 -7.45
N ASP A 226 -1.41 8.94 -7.09
CA ASP A 226 -1.86 9.92 -6.08
C ASP A 226 -3.17 10.61 -6.52
N ALA A 227 -3.23 11.05 -7.77
CA ALA A 227 -4.42 11.68 -8.34
C ALA A 227 -5.60 10.70 -8.40
N LEU A 228 -5.35 9.45 -8.77
CA LEU A 228 -6.34 8.38 -8.78
C LEU A 228 -6.88 8.09 -7.37
N ALA A 229 -6.01 8.09 -6.35
CA ALA A 229 -6.42 7.93 -4.96
C ALA A 229 -7.26 9.10 -4.46
N ALA A 230 -6.92 10.33 -4.87
CA ALA A 230 -7.70 11.52 -4.56
C ALA A 230 -9.07 11.51 -5.27
N ASP A 231 -9.13 11.04 -6.52
CA ASP A 231 -10.39 10.93 -7.28
C ASP A 231 -11.34 9.94 -6.62
N PHE A 232 -10.82 8.77 -6.24
CA PHE A 232 -11.61 7.77 -5.54
C PHE A 232 -12.15 8.21 -4.16
N SER A 233 -11.70 9.35 -3.63
CA SER A 233 -12.09 9.80 -2.28
C SER A 233 -13.61 9.90 -2.09
N ASP A 234 -14.37 10.19 -3.14
CA ASP A 234 -15.82 10.44 -3.06
C ASP A 234 -16.73 9.30 -3.57
N GLY A 235 -16.18 8.16 -3.99
CA GLY A 235 -16.99 7.08 -4.55
C GLY A 235 -16.98 7.00 -6.06
N ARG A 236 -16.39 7.97 -6.75
CA ARG A 236 -16.43 8.08 -8.20
C ARG A 236 -15.02 8.16 -8.77
N LEU A 237 -14.95 7.96 -10.07
CA LEU A 237 -13.75 8.21 -10.87
C LEU A 237 -14.21 9.24 -11.90
N ASP A 238 -14.17 10.52 -11.53
CA ASP A 238 -14.70 11.62 -12.35
C ASP A 238 -13.74 12.81 -12.43
N GLY A 239 -12.49 12.61 -12.00
CA GLY A 239 -11.44 13.62 -11.94
C GLY A 239 -11.61 14.63 -10.81
N LYS A 240 -12.36 14.30 -9.76
CA LYS A 240 -12.61 15.19 -8.63
C LYS A 240 -12.36 14.52 -7.30
N SER A 241 -11.91 15.30 -6.33
CA SER A 241 -12.04 14.95 -4.92
C SER A 241 -13.23 15.71 -4.35
N GLY A 242 -14.37 15.04 -4.24
CA GLY A 242 -15.64 15.66 -3.86
C GLY A 242 -16.13 16.63 -4.95
N GLN A 243 -16.08 17.93 -4.68
CA GLN A 243 -16.45 18.95 -5.68
C GLN A 243 -15.23 19.62 -6.34
N LYS A 244 -14.01 19.28 -5.89
CA LYS A 244 -12.77 19.91 -6.36
C LYS A 244 -12.18 19.12 -7.51
N PHE A 245 -12.02 19.76 -8.66
CA PHE A 245 -11.27 19.20 -9.80
C PHE A 245 -9.80 18.98 -9.44
N LEU A 246 -9.26 17.83 -9.83
CA LEU A 246 -7.88 17.42 -9.54
C LEU A 246 -6.85 17.90 -10.57
N GLY A 247 -7.25 18.81 -11.48
CA GLY A 247 -6.37 19.44 -12.47
C GLY A 247 -6.48 18.81 -13.86
N ASN A 248 -5.43 18.95 -14.67
CA ASN A 248 -5.37 18.49 -16.08
C ASN A 248 -5.16 16.97 -16.25
N ILE A 249 -5.12 16.19 -15.16
CA ILE A 249 -4.98 14.74 -15.30
C ILE A 249 -6.32 14.21 -15.85
N PRO A 250 -6.36 13.57 -17.03
CA PRO A 250 -7.59 13.16 -17.70
C PRO A 250 -8.23 11.93 -17.04
N LEU A 251 -8.58 12.04 -15.77
CA LEU A 251 -9.27 11.00 -15.01
C LEU A 251 -10.75 10.89 -15.39
N THR A 252 -11.29 11.89 -16.09
CA THR A 252 -12.62 11.82 -16.74
C THR A 252 -12.72 10.75 -17.83
N LEU A 253 -11.59 10.19 -18.30
CA LEU A 253 -11.54 8.97 -19.12
C LEU A 253 -11.62 7.67 -18.30
N ALA A 254 -12.08 7.75 -17.04
CA ALA A 254 -12.41 6.69 -16.10
C ALA A 254 -12.93 5.38 -16.70
N ALA A 255 -13.86 5.49 -17.65
CA ALA A 255 -14.46 4.34 -18.32
C ALA A 255 -13.42 3.54 -19.12
N ASN A 256 -12.45 4.21 -19.74
CA ASN A 256 -11.41 3.57 -20.53
C ASN A 256 -10.44 2.77 -19.66
N LEU A 257 -10.04 3.29 -18.50
CA LEU A 257 -9.22 2.55 -17.54
C LEU A 257 -9.94 1.28 -17.06
N LYS A 258 -11.20 1.42 -16.62
CA LYS A 258 -12.01 0.28 -16.16
C LYS A 258 -12.20 -0.76 -17.27
N ASN A 259 -12.55 -0.32 -18.47
CA ASN A 259 -12.77 -1.20 -19.61
C ASN A 259 -11.48 -1.89 -20.06
N GLY A 260 -10.34 -1.19 -20.02
CA GLY A 260 -9.02 -1.73 -20.33
C GLY A 260 -8.61 -2.84 -19.36
N ILE A 261 -8.84 -2.66 -18.05
CA ILE A 261 -8.62 -3.72 -17.05
C ILE A 261 -9.50 -4.93 -17.33
N ILE A 262 -10.79 -4.73 -17.62
CA ILE A 262 -11.72 -5.82 -17.94
C ILE A 262 -11.29 -6.57 -19.21
N ALA A 263 -10.92 -5.84 -20.26
CA ALA A 263 -10.46 -6.42 -21.52
C ALA A 263 -9.19 -7.25 -21.32
N ALA A 264 -8.20 -6.73 -20.58
CA ALA A 264 -6.97 -7.44 -20.26
C ALA A 264 -7.25 -8.72 -19.46
N GLN A 265 -8.11 -8.65 -18.43
CA GLN A 265 -8.49 -9.82 -17.64
C GLN A 265 -9.20 -10.91 -18.47
N ASN A 266 -10.10 -10.51 -19.38
CA ASN A 266 -10.79 -11.45 -20.27
C ASN A 266 -9.84 -12.10 -21.28
N ASN A 267 -8.88 -11.33 -21.81
CA ASN A 267 -7.85 -11.84 -22.71
C ASN A 267 -6.97 -12.90 -22.02
N LEU A 268 -6.61 -12.69 -20.75
CA LEU A 268 -5.86 -13.68 -19.98
C LEU A 268 -6.68 -14.90 -19.57
N ALA A 269 -7.97 -14.75 -19.31
CA ALA A 269 -8.86 -15.89 -19.04
C ALA A 269 -8.99 -16.82 -20.27
N THR A 270 -8.88 -16.26 -21.48
CA THR A 270 -8.97 -17.00 -22.74
C THR A 270 -7.62 -17.44 -23.28
N ASN A 271 -6.51 -16.82 -22.83
CA ASN A 271 -5.15 -17.17 -23.22
C ASN A 271 -4.18 -17.11 -22.02
N PRO A 272 -4.20 -18.12 -21.13
CA PRO A 272 -3.48 -18.10 -19.86
C PRO A 272 -1.95 -18.27 -19.95
N ASN A 273 -1.40 -18.42 -21.16
CA ASN A 273 0.03 -18.68 -21.39
C ASN A 273 0.75 -17.55 -22.15
N THR A 274 0.17 -16.35 -22.21
CA THR A 274 0.87 -15.20 -22.81
C THR A 274 1.95 -14.70 -21.86
N LYS A 275 3.20 -14.73 -22.31
CA LYS A 275 4.22 -13.83 -21.75
C LYS A 275 3.67 -12.40 -21.85
N ASN A 276 3.85 -11.64 -20.78
CA ASN A 276 3.36 -10.29 -20.49
C ASN A 276 3.46 -9.26 -21.63
N ASN A 277 2.76 -9.49 -22.74
CA ASN A 277 2.50 -8.52 -23.79
C ASN A 277 1.19 -7.83 -23.43
N PHE A 278 1.26 -6.94 -22.46
CA PHE A 278 0.16 -6.04 -22.10
C PHE A 278 -0.03 -4.91 -23.11
N ALA A 279 0.85 -4.81 -24.12
CA ALA A 279 0.83 -3.83 -25.21
C ALA A 279 -0.30 -4.01 -26.25
N ALA A 280 -1.33 -4.81 -25.95
CA ALA A 280 -2.41 -5.13 -26.88
C ALA A 280 -3.81 -5.06 -26.24
N ALA A 281 -4.01 -4.12 -25.31
CA ALA A 281 -5.33 -3.71 -24.84
C ALA A 281 -5.72 -2.38 -25.48
#